data_AF-A0A6G0R8S2-F1
#
_entry.id   AF-A0A6G0R8S2-F1
#
_cell.length_a   1.000
_cell.length_b   1.000
_cell.length_c   1.000
_cell.angle_alpha   90.00
_cell.angle_beta   90.00
_cell.angle_gamma   90.00
#
_symmetry.space_group_name_H-M   'P 1'
#
loop_
_entity.id
_entity.type
_entity.pdbx_description
1 polymer ?
#
loop_
_entity_poly.entity_id
_entity_poly.type
_entity_poly.pdbx_seq_one_letter_code
_entity_poly.pdbx_strand_id
1 'polypeptide(L)'
;MQRSSSRSQYSNQDPTVKMRFSFALALVAAPVLVSATLDPATSNTKGKCPSVYNCSATKVSTAIQAAECSHNTRTSEKQTFAVFVTDHQYDGNHGYPYGTCSAYTCDPPAADVMTANTDCWTFFWSGNGTDSGEGAGCIKDPTTGNCGCENSNGQFIADSNSCV
;
A
#
# COMPACT_ATOMS: atom_id res chain seq x y z
N MET A 1 -54.02 17.81 -66.43
CA MET A 1 -54.42 19.19 -66.10
C MET A 1 -54.76 19.23 -64.62
N GLN A 2 -54.14 20.17 -63.86
CA GLN A 2 -54.65 20.92 -62.68
C GLN A 2 -55.42 20.15 -61.58
N ARG A 3 -55.34 20.40 -60.27
CA ARG A 3 -54.57 21.23 -59.33
C ARG A 3 -55.26 20.92 -57.97
N SER A 4 -54.53 21.12 -56.86
CA SER A 4 -55.06 21.48 -55.52
C SER A 4 -55.87 20.43 -54.75
N SER A 5 -55.34 19.90 -53.63
CA SER A 5 -55.21 20.52 -52.28
C SER A 5 -56.42 20.23 -51.37
N SER A 6 -56.15 19.59 -50.23
CA SER A 6 -56.47 20.02 -48.85
C SER A 6 -57.03 18.91 -47.94
N ARG A 7 -56.27 18.62 -46.86
CA ARG A 7 -56.66 18.26 -45.46
C ARG A 7 -57.63 17.09 -45.25
N SER A 8 -57.23 16.06 -44.51
CA SER A 8 -57.38 15.88 -43.03
C SER A 8 -58.02 14.48 -42.87
N GLN A 9 -57.74 13.56 -41.95
CA GLN A 9 -57.27 13.57 -40.56
C GLN A 9 -57.15 12.08 -40.12
N TYR A 10 -56.37 11.80 -39.06
CA TYR A 10 -56.39 10.59 -38.20
C TYR A 10 -55.86 9.27 -38.80
N SER A 11 -55.16 8.37 -38.09
CA SER A 11 -55.04 8.12 -36.65
C SER A 11 -53.70 7.44 -36.32
N ASN A 12 -53.20 7.76 -35.12
CA ASN A 12 -52.06 7.21 -34.42
C ASN A 12 -52.12 5.69 -34.22
N GLN A 13 -50.95 5.03 -34.23
CA GLN A 13 -50.60 3.93 -33.33
C GLN A 13 -49.08 3.84 -33.20
N ASP A 14 -48.58 4.31 -32.05
CA ASP A 14 -47.19 4.28 -31.59
C ASP A 14 -46.95 2.96 -30.82
N PRO A 15 -45.98 2.12 -31.20
CA PRO A 15 -45.67 0.91 -30.47
C PRO A 15 -44.86 1.23 -29.21
N THR A 16 -45.58 1.25 -28.09
CA THR A 16 -45.06 1.19 -26.71
C THR A 16 -43.80 0.31 -26.57
N VAL A 17 -42.62 0.95 -26.54
CA VAL A 17 -41.37 0.28 -26.14
C VAL A 17 -41.40 0.12 -24.62
N LYS A 18 -41.63 -1.11 -24.17
CA LYS A 18 -41.60 -1.51 -22.76
C LYS A 18 -40.15 -1.41 -22.25
N MET A 19 -39.77 -0.26 -21.70
CA MET A 19 -38.49 -0.06 -21.03
C MET A 19 -38.46 -0.90 -19.75
N ARG A 20 -37.83 -2.07 -19.80
CA ARG A 20 -37.54 -2.89 -18.62
C ARG A 20 -36.35 -2.27 -17.90
N PHE A 21 -36.62 -1.52 -16.84
CA PHE A 21 -35.58 -1.06 -15.92
C PHE A 21 -35.10 -2.24 -15.08
N SER A 22 -34.07 -2.93 -15.55
CA SER A 22 -33.29 -3.84 -14.72
C SER A 22 -32.45 -2.98 -13.77
N PHE A 23 -32.78 -2.98 -12.48
CA PHE A 23 -31.92 -2.41 -11.45
C PHE A 23 -30.63 -3.24 -11.38
N ALA A 24 -29.55 -2.74 -11.99
CA ALA A 24 -28.22 -3.27 -11.78
C ALA A 24 -27.80 -2.87 -10.35
N LEU A 25 -27.74 -3.85 -9.44
CA LEU A 25 -27.17 -3.67 -8.12
C LEU A 25 -25.65 -3.51 -8.28
N ALA A 26 -25.18 -2.28 -8.35
CA ALA A 26 -23.75 -1.99 -8.33
C ALA A 26 -23.22 -2.34 -6.94
N LEU A 27 -22.51 -3.47 -6.82
CA LEU A 27 -21.65 -3.73 -5.66
C LEU A 27 -20.55 -2.66 -5.68
N VAL A 28 -20.73 -1.61 -4.89
CA VAL A 28 -19.63 -0.70 -4.55
C VAL A 28 -18.67 -1.52 -3.70
N ALA A 29 -17.56 -1.97 -4.28
CA ALA A 29 -16.45 -2.51 -3.51
C ALA A 29 -15.96 -1.38 -2.61
N ALA A 30 -16.33 -1.42 -1.33
CA ALA A 30 -15.74 -0.53 -0.34
C ALA A 30 -14.23 -0.80 -0.34
N PRO A 31 -13.37 0.23 -0.39
CA PRO A 31 -11.95 0.01 -0.16
C PRO A 31 -11.82 -0.60 1.23
N VAL A 32 -11.31 -1.84 1.29
CA VAL A 32 -10.92 -2.43 2.56
C VAL A 32 -9.77 -1.56 3.05
N LEU A 33 -10.06 -0.70 4.04
CA LEU A 33 -9.04 0.06 4.73
C LEU A 33 -8.15 -0.98 5.41
N VAL A 34 -6.96 -1.19 4.86
CA VAL A 34 -5.95 -2.04 5.48
C VAL A 34 -5.53 -1.31 6.75
N SER A 35 -6.01 -1.76 7.91
CA SER A 35 -5.42 -1.33 9.18
C SER A 35 -3.99 -1.87 9.22
N ALA A 36 -3.02 -0.99 9.02
CA ALA A 36 -1.68 -1.23 9.48
C ALA A 36 -1.75 -1.47 10.99
N THR A 37 -1.22 -2.59 11.45
CA THR A 37 -0.93 -2.74 12.88
C THR A 37 0.36 -1.95 13.12
N LEU A 38 0.33 -1.07 14.12
CA LEU A 38 1.46 -0.26 14.57
C LEU A 38 2.44 -1.11 15.39
N ASP A 39 2.79 -2.28 14.87
CA ASP A 39 3.71 -3.22 15.48
C ASP A 39 5.03 -3.12 14.72
N PRO A 40 6.10 -2.60 15.33
CA PRO A 40 7.42 -2.54 14.70
C PRO A 40 8.01 -3.93 14.46
N ALA A 41 8.87 -4.03 13.45
CA ALA A 41 9.63 -5.24 13.20
C ALA A 41 10.48 -5.60 14.43
N THR A 42 10.53 -6.89 14.73
CA THR A 42 11.24 -7.41 15.91
C THR A 42 12.73 -7.64 15.63
N SER A 43 13.11 -7.73 14.36
CA SER A 43 14.50 -7.84 13.90
C SER A 43 14.64 -7.36 12.46
N ASN A 44 15.87 -7.10 12.03
CA ASN A 44 16.18 -6.63 10.69
C ASN A 44 17.53 -7.15 10.20
N THR A 45 17.74 -7.03 8.88
CA THR A 45 19.02 -7.32 8.22
C THR A 45 19.27 -6.20 7.20
N LYS A 46 20.09 -5.22 7.58
CA LYS A 46 20.47 -4.10 6.71
C LYS A 46 21.49 -4.54 5.65
N GLY A 47 21.41 -3.95 4.47
CA GLY A 47 22.34 -4.19 3.38
C GLY A 47 22.16 -5.56 2.72
N LYS A 48 20.98 -6.18 2.86
CA LYS A 48 20.67 -7.49 2.25
C LYS A 48 19.24 -7.58 1.75
N CYS A 49 19.11 -8.24 0.60
CA CYS A 49 17.86 -8.64 -0.03
C CYS A 49 17.75 -10.17 -0.11
N PRO A 50 16.55 -10.74 0.02
CA PRO A 50 16.32 -12.14 -0.33
C PRO A 50 16.56 -12.36 -1.82
N SER A 51 17.30 -13.42 -2.18
CA SER A 51 17.44 -13.89 -3.56
C SER A 51 16.33 -14.84 -3.99
N VAL A 52 15.62 -15.41 -3.03
CA VAL A 52 14.48 -16.32 -3.21
C VAL A 52 13.34 -15.86 -2.32
N TYR A 53 12.12 -15.86 -2.87
CA TYR A 53 10.90 -15.52 -2.16
C TYR A 53 9.93 -16.70 -2.21
N ASN A 54 9.29 -17.00 -1.08
CA ASN A 54 8.31 -18.09 -0.98
C ASN A 54 6.92 -17.68 -1.51
N CYS A 55 6.70 -16.39 -1.76
CA CYS A 55 5.46 -15.84 -2.28
C CYS A 55 5.69 -14.51 -3.01
N SER A 56 4.70 -14.05 -3.77
CA SER A 56 4.65 -12.67 -4.27
C SER A 56 4.40 -11.69 -3.13
N ALA A 57 4.82 -10.44 -3.30
CA ALA A 57 4.52 -9.38 -2.35
C ALA A 57 2.99 -9.20 -2.21
N THR A 58 2.50 -9.19 -0.97
CA THR A 58 1.10 -8.99 -0.64
C THR A 58 0.72 -7.51 -0.77
N LYS A 59 1.65 -6.62 -0.41
CA LYS A 59 1.49 -5.17 -0.56
C LYS A 59 2.81 -4.54 -0.99
N VAL A 60 2.75 -3.62 -1.95
CA VAL A 60 3.87 -2.76 -2.32
C VAL A 60 3.51 -1.31 -2.02
N SER A 61 4.43 -0.58 -1.40
CA SER A 61 4.31 0.84 -1.06
C SER A 61 5.57 1.55 -1.54
N THR A 62 5.41 2.63 -2.30
CA THR A 62 6.53 3.39 -2.90
C THR A 62 6.62 4.78 -2.29
N ALA A 63 7.81 5.39 -2.36
CA ALA A 63 8.08 6.73 -1.84
C ALA A 63 7.75 6.87 -0.34
N ILE A 64 8.04 5.83 0.44
CA ILE A 64 7.89 5.83 1.91
C ILE A 64 9.26 5.68 2.57
N GLN A 65 9.37 6.08 3.84
CA GLN A 65 10.61 5.94 4.61
C GLN A 65 10.89 4.46 4.95
N ALA A 66 12.16 4.11 5.10
CA ALA A 66 12.53 2.82 5.71
C ALA A 66 11.95 2.69 7.13
N ALA A 67 11.92 3.80 7.87
CA ALA A 67 11.27 3.88 9.18
C ALA A 67 9.78 3.51 9.10
N GLU A 68 9.04 4.01 8.11
CA GLU A 68 7.63 3.63 7.89
C GLU A 68 7.48 2.14 7.54
N CYS A 69 8.36 1.60 6.69
CA CYS A 69 8.34 0.19 6.31
C CYS A 69 8.63 -0.76 7.49
N SER A 70 9.48 -0.33 8.43
CA SER A 70 9.89 -1.12 9.59
C SER A 70 8.93 -1.02 10.78
N HIS A 71 8.19 0.08 10.92
CA HIS A 71 7.29 0.32 12.06
C HIS A 71 5.87 -0.20 11.87
N ASN A 72 5.43 -0.35 10.62
CA ASN A 72 4.04 -0.65 10.30
C ASN A 72 3.91 -1.93 9.49
N THR A 73 2.98 -2.80 9.91
CA THR A 73 2.52 -3.84 8.99
C THR A 73 1.70 -3.21 7.87
N ARG A 74 1.83 -3.71 6.65
CA ARG A 74 1.22 -3.12 5.44
C ARG A 74 0.10 -4.00 4.88
N THR A 75 -0.20 -5.12 5.55
CA THR A 75 -1.16 -6.14 5.14
C THR A 75 -2.20 -6.34 6.22
N SER A 76 -3.43 -6.68 5.83
CA SER A 76 -4.47 -7.10 6.78
C SER A 76 -4.27 -8.53 7.30
N GLU A 77 -3.47 -9.32 6.58
CA GLU A 77 -2.98 -10.62 7.02
C GLU A 77 -1.75 -10.47 7.92
N LYS A 78 -1.35 -11.56 8.57
CA LYS A 78 -0.13 -11.60 9.38
C LYS A 78 1.11 -11.40 8.52
N GLN A 79 1.64 -10.17 8.50
CA GLN A 79 2.93 -9.84 7.90
C GLN A 79 4.04 -10.58 8.64
N THR A 80 4.96 -11.18 7.88
CA THR A 80 6.09 -11.96 8.42
C THR A 80 7.41 -11.24 8.21
N PHE A 81 7.56 -10.59 7.05
CA PHE A 81 8.70 -9.77 6.70
C PHE A 81 8.32 -8.71 5.65
N ALA A 82 9.19 -7.71 5.50
CA ALA A 82 9.15 -6.74 4.44
C ALA A 82 10.56 -6.50 3.89
N VAL A 83 10.64 -6.22 2.59
CA VAL A 83 11.89 -5.83 1.92
C VAL A 83 11.76 -4.39 1.47
N PHE A 84 12.64 -3.55 1.98
CA PHE A 84 12.79 -2.16 1.58
C PHE A 84 13.96 -2.02 0.62
N VAL A 85 13.74 -1.34 -0.51
CA VAL A 85 14.78 -0.97 -1.46
C VAL A 85 14.79 0.54 -1.58
N THR A 86 15.94 1.14 -1.29
CA THR A 86 16.17 2.58 -1.30
C THR A 86 16.01 3.12 -2.71
N ASP A 87 15.36 4.26 -2.81
CA ASP A 87 15.24 5.05 -4.01
C ASP A 87 16.02 6.36 -3.82
N HIS A 88 17.22 6.37 -4.37
CA HIS A 88 18.19 7.44 -4.18
C HIS A 88 17.76 8.79 -4.76
N GLN A 89 16.65 8.86 -5.51
CA GLN A 89 16.09 10.15 -5.93
C GLN A 89 15.63 11.02 -4.75
N TYR A 90 15.42 10.42 -3.58
CA TYR A 90 15.01 11.10 -2.35
C TYR A 90 16.15 11.29 -1.34
N ASP A 91 17.39 10.98 -1.72
CA ASP A 91 18.54 11.17 -0.83
C ASP A 91 18.66 12.64 -0.40
N GLY A 92 18.89 12.85 0.89
CA GLY A 92 18.98 14.20 1.49
C GLY A 92 17.64 14.80 1.94
N ASN A 93 16.50 14.17 1.63
CA ASN A 93 15.20 14.60 2.17
C ASN A 93 15.10 14.28 3.67
N HIS A 94 14.34 15.06 4.43
CA HIS A 94 14.04 14.72 5.82
C HIS A 94 13.33 13.37 5.89
N GLY A 95 13.81 12.47 6.76
CA GLY A 95 13.26 11.11 6.86
C GLY A 95 13.95 10.06 5.98
N TYR A 96 14.97 10.44 5.18
CA TYR A 96 15.71 9.46 4.38
C TYR A 96 16.26 8.30 5.24
N PRO A 97 16.38 7.08 4.67
CA PRO A 97 16.12 6.74 3.27
C PRO A 97 14.63 6.56 2.93
N TYR A 98 14.24 6.99 1.72
CA TYR A 98 12.94 6.67 1.10
C TYR A 98 13.11 5.60 0.03
N GLY A 99 12.03 4.89 -0.27
CA GLY A 99 12.10 3.80 -1.22
C GLY A 99 10.82 3.03 -1.43
N THR A 100 10.98 1.80 -1.89
CA THR A 100 9.90 0.83 -2.10
C THR A 100 9.93 -0.24 -1.01
N CYS A 101 8.84 -0.38 -0.29
CA CYS A 101 8.60 -1.43 0.70
C CYS A 101 7.66 -2.48 0.11
N SER A 102 8.14 -3.71 0.00
CA SER A 102 7.34 -4.88 -0.38
C SER A 102 7.09 -5.73 0.87
N ALA A 103 5.83 -5.92 1.25
CA ALA A 103 5.42 -6.68 2.42
C ALA A 103 4.90 -8.06 2.03
N TYR A 104 5.20 -9.05 2.88
CA TYR A 104 4.93 -10.46 2.62
C TYR A 104 4.28 -11.13 3.83
N THR A 105 3.48 -12.16 3.56
CA THR A 105 2.74 -12.92 4.58
C THR A 105 3.14 -14.41 4.63
N CYS A 106 4.00 -14.86 3.70
CA CYS A 106 4.58 -16.21 3.70
C CYS A 106 5.80 -16.33 4.63
N ASP A 107 6.33 -17.54 4.79
CA ASP A 107 7.52 -17.75 5.62
C ASP A 107 8.69 -16.87 5.18
N PRO A 108 9.39 -16.23 6.13
CA PRO A 108 10.52 -15.36 5.84
C PRO A 108 11.65 -16.14 5.17
N PRO A 109 12.47 -15.46 4.34
CA PRO A 109 13.64 -16.06 3.73
C PRO A 109 14.63 -16.58 4.78
N ALA A 110 15.25 -17.72 4.50
CA ALA A 110 16.32 -18.25 5.30
C ALA A 110 17.58 -17.37 5.19
N ALA A 111 18.43 -17.39 6.22
CA ALA A 111 19.60 -16.51 6.29
C ALA A 111 20.64 -16.77 5.17
N ASP A 112 20.68 -17.98 4.62
CA ASP A 112 21.59 -18.41 3.56
C ASP A 112 21.18 -17.94 2.16
N VAL A 113 19.93 -17.54 1.96
CA VAL A 113 19.42 -16.95 0.70
C VAL A 113 19.40 -15.43 0.71
N MET A 114 19.95 -14.79 1.76
CA MET A 114 20.07 -13.34 1.88
C MET A 114 21.36 -12.83 1.23
N THR A 115 21.24 -12.13 0.11
CA THR A 115 22.36 -11.61 -0.68
C THR A 115 22.67 -10.16 -0.33
N ALA A 116 23.96 -9.80 -0.31
CA ALA A 116 24.40 -8.43 -0.10
C ALA A 116 23.85 -7.47 -1.16
N ASN A 117 23.24 -6.39 -0.70
CA ASN A 117 22.75 -5.27 -1.50
C ASN A 117 22.66 -4.05 -0.59
N THR A 118 23.52 -3.05 -0.80
CA THR A 118 23.64 -1.86 0.07
C THR A 118 22.37 -1.02 0.13
N ASP A 119 21.54 -1.10 -0.90
CA ASP A 119 20.34 -0.29 -1.04
C ASP A 119 19.13 -1.00 -0.41
N CYS A 120 19.32 -2.25 0.04
CA CYS A 120 18.28 -3.11 0.54
C CYS A 120 18.30 -3.24 2.07
N TRP A 121 17.12 -3.29 2.68
CA TRP A 121 16.94 -3.53 4.10
C TRP A 121 15.75 -4.46 4.30
N THR A 122 15.97 -5.63 4.90
CA THR A 122 14.88 -6.56 5.20
C THR A 122 14.48 -6.47 6.66
N PHE A 123 13.19 -6.33 6.93
CA PHE A 123 12.60 -6.23 8.26
C PHE A 123 11.77 -7.48 8.54
N PHE A 124 11.82 -8.02 9.75
CA PHE A 124 11.17 -9.26 10.13
C PHE A 124 10.34 -9.08 11.40
N TRP A 125 9.08 -9.49 11.33
CA TRP A 125 8.21 -9.65 12.51
C TRP A 125 8.35 -11.03 13.15
N SER A 126 8.95 -11.96 12.40
CA SER A 126 9.19 -13.35 12.77
C SER A 126 10.48 -13.57 13.57
N GLY A 127 11.37 -12.57 13.66
CA GLY A 127 12.62 -12.65 14.42
C GLY A 127 13.83 -13.21 13.65
N ASN A 128 13.75 -13.34 12.32
CA ASN A 128 14.79 -13.95 11.47
C ASN A 128 15.95 -13.02 11.09
N GLY A 129 15.93 -11.75 11.51
CA GLY A 129 16.97 -10.77 11.19
C GLY A 129 18.30 -11.03 11.91
N THR A 130 19.38 -10.46 11.39
CA THR A 130 20.71 -10.51 12.04
C THR A 130 20.82 -9.57 13.23
N ASP A 131 20.07 -8.47 13.20
CA ASP A 131 20.04 -7.44 14.22
C ASP A 131 18.65 -7.37 14.87
N SER A 132 18.61 -7.12 16.18
CA SER A 132 17.35 -6.99 16.93
C SER A 132 16.70 -5.62 16.73
N GLY A 133 15.37 -5.58 16.75
CA GLY A 133 14.56 -4.37 16.61
C GLY A 133 14.34 -3.94 15.15
N GLU A 134 13.63 -2.83 14.99
CA GLU A 134 13.20 -2.31 13.69
C GLU A 134 14.37 -1.78 12.84
N GLY A 135 15.37 -1.17 13.47
CA GLY A 135 16.64 -0.78 12.88
C GLY A 135 16.69 0.56 12.14
N ALA A 136 15.58 1.07 11.61
CA ALA A 136 15.50 2.28 10.79
C ALA A 136 15.25 3.58 11.59
N GLY A 137 14.96 3.48 12.88
CA GLY A 137 14.65 4.61 13.76
C GLY A 137 13.22 5.13 13.57
N CYS A 138 12.89 6.23 14.25
CA CYS A 138 11.56 6.82 14.20
C CYS A 138 11.14 7.25 12.78
N ILE A 139 9.83 7.17 12.49
CA ILE A 139 9.25 7.83 11.32
C ILE A 139 9.42 9.33 11.50
N LYS A 140 9.88 10.04 10.46
CA LYS A 140 10.10 11.49 10.53
C LYS A 140 9.09 12.27 9.71
N ASP A 141 8.81 13.48 10.17
CA ASP A 141 8.09 14.46 9.38
C ASP A 141 8.91 14.83 8.13
N PRO A 142 8.36 14.73 6.91
CA PRO A 142 9.11 15.01 5.68
C PRO A 142 9.47 16.50 5.50
N THR A 143 8.84 17.39 6.27
CA THR A 143 9.08 18.84 6.23
C THR A 143 10.11 19.27 7.27
N THR A 144 10.02 18.75 8.49
CA THR A 144 10.86 19.20 9.63
C THR A 144 11.97 18.22 10.03
N GLY A 145 11.83 16.94 9.70
CA GLY A 145 12.75 15.87 10.12
C GLY A 145 12.56 15.42 11.58
N ASN A 146 11.59 15.99 12.30
CA ASN A 146 11.28 15.59 13.66
C ASN A 146 10.65 14.20 13.68
N CYS A 147 10.93 13.43 14.73
CA CYS A 147 10.28 12.14 14.95
C CYS A 147 8.77 12.31 15.14
N GLY A 148 8.03 11.34 14.67
CA GLY A 148 6.63 11.12 14.98
C GLY A 148 6.29 9.65 14.80
N CYS A 149 5.01 9.37 14.61
CA CYS A 149 4.52 8.04 14.32
C CYS A 149 3.25 8.11 13.46
N GLU A 150 2.92 7.04 12.74
CA GLU A 150 1.64 6.95 12.04
C GLU A 150 0.58 6.33 12.97
N ASN A 151 -0.65 6.81 12.93
CA ASN A 151 -1.77 6.13 13.57
C ASN A 151 -2.33 5.00 12.69
N SER A 152 -3.30 4.25 13.20
CA SER A 152 -3.92 3.11 12.49
C SER A 152 -4.66 3.46 11.19
N ASN A 153 -4.87 4.76 10.92
CA ASN A 153 -5.42 5.26 9.67
C ASN A 153 -4.32 5.68 8.67
N GLY A 154 -3.04 5.49 9.00
CA GLY A 154 -1.90 5.93 8.20
C GLY A 154 -1.68 7.45 8.22
N GLN A 155 -2.17 8.15 9.25
CA GLN A 155 -1.90 9.57 9.42
C GLN A 155 -0.67 9.76 10.30
N PHE A 156 0.32 10.50 9.80
CA PHE A 156 1.48 10.92 10.59
C PHE A 156 1.10 11.91 11.69
N ILE A 157 1.59 11.66 12.90
CA ILE A 157 1.44 12.50 14.09
C ILE A 157 2.85 12.94 14.50
N ALA A 158 3.16 14.21 14.25
CA ALA A 158 4.43 14.82 14.61
C ALA A 158 4.65 14.84 16.12
N ASP A 159 5.91 14.72 16.53
CA ASP A 159 6.38 14.79 17.92
C ASP A 159 5.68 13.79 18.87
N SER A 160 5.12 12.72 18.31
CA SER A 160 4.48 11.64 19.04
C SER A 160 5.33 10.38 19.03
N ASN A 161 5.36 9.69 20.17
CA ASN A 161 5.95 8.35 20.33
C ASN A 161 4.91 7.29 20.72
N SER A 162 3.62 7.66 20.71
CA SER A 162 2.54 6.88 21.33
C SER A 162 1.45 6.47 20.34
N CYS A 163 1.74 6.45 19.04
CA CYS A 163 0.83 5.85 18.07
C CYS A 163 0.95 4.33 18.21
N VAL A 164 0.14 3.79 19.12
CA VAL A 164 -0.09 2.35 19.32
C VAL A 164 -1.54 2.03 18.97
#